data_AF-A0A0V0X3M3-F1
#
_entry.id   AF-A0A0V0X3M3-F1
#
_cell.length_a   1.000
_cell.length_b   1.000
_cell.length_c   1.000
_cell.angle_alpha   90.00
_cell.angle_beta   90.00
_cell.angle_gamma   90.00
#
_symmetry.space_group_name_H-M   'P 1'
#
loop_
_entity.id
_entity.type
_entity.pdbx_description
1 polymer ?
#
loop_
_entity_poly.entity_id
_entity_poly.type
_entity_poly.pdbx_seq_one_letter_code
_entity_poly.pdbx_strand_id
1 'polypeptide(L)'
;MHTKPTNEFRQLLTPASRLIAQAVTDLVAQVELLKGSDWVDPSDPAVIAENELLGAASSIEAAARRLAQLKPRPQAREANESLNFDEQILEAAKSIATAVTALVKAASAAQRELVAQGRVDPRPTLQTDDYQWSEGLISAARMVAAATHSLCESANALVQGHATEEKLISAAKQVAASTAHLLVACKVKADMNSKVMRRLQAAGNAVKTATEHLVRAARQAIEIEDERTLIISQRMVSGIAQVLDAQEEVLRKERELEEARVKLAAIRKAKYKDRPTGSSHEGSPEVMYYSDY
;
A
#
# COMPACT_ATOMS: atom_id res chain seq x y z
N MET A 1 -57.92 45.93 -17.59
CA MET A 1 -58.83 44.90 -18.14
C MET A 1 -57.98 43.75 -18.65
N HIS A 2 -57.94 42.62 -17.94
CA HIS A 2 -57.31 41.40 -18.45
C HIS A 2 -58.33 40.62 -19.28
N THR A 3 -58.17 40.67 -20.59
CA THR A 3 -58.91 39.84 -21.54
C THR A 3 -58.50 38.38 -21.33
N LYS A 4 -59.42 37.57 -20.76
CA LYS A 4 -59.21 36.11 -20.67
C LYS A 4 -59.05 35.54 -22.09
N PRO A 5 -58.08 34.63 -22.33
CA PRO A 5 -57.88 34.05 -23.65
C PRO A 5 -59.16 33.34 -24.10
N THR A 6 -59.69 33.75 -25.25
CA THR A 6 -60.93 33.25 -25.86
C THR A 6 -60.82 31.74 -26.10
N ASN A 7 -61.92 31.01 -25.85
CA ASN A 7 -61.96 29.54 -25.90
C ASN A 7 -61.46 28.95 -27.24
N GLU A 8 -61.57 29.71 -28.32
CA GLU A 8 -61.08 29.38 -29.67
C GLU A 8 -59.55 29.23 -29.73
N PHE A 9 -58.78 30.08 -29.05
CA PHE A 9 -57.31 29.94 -29.01
C PHE A 9 -56.86 28.67 -28.27
N ARG A 10 -57.62 28.23 -27.26
CA ARG A 10 -57.39 26.95 -26.58
C ARG A 10 -57.75 25.76 -27.46
N GLN A 11 -58.76 25.89 -28.32
CA GLN A 11 -59.13 24.84 -29.28
C GLN A 11 -58.10 24.67 -30.40
N LEU A 12 -57.39 25.75 -30.79
CA LEU A 12 -56.29 25.71 -31.77
C LEU A 12 -54.99 25.13 -31.21
N LEU A 13 -54.81 25.16 -29.88
CA LEU A 13 -53.63 24.64 -29.19
C LEU A 13 -53.50 23.10 -29.33
N THR A 14 -54.61 22.37 -29.33
CA THR A 14 -54.59 20.90 -29.44
C THR A 14 -54.13 20.42 -30.83
N PRO A 15 -54.67 20.93 -31.96
CA PRO A 15 -54.15 20.62 -33.29
C PRO A 15 -52.69 21.02 -33.47
N ALA A 16 -52.30 22.22 -33.02
CA ALA A 16 -50.92 22.69 -33.10
C ALA A 16 -49.97 21.79 -32.30
N SER A 17 -50.35 21.37 -31.08
CA SER A 17 -49.59 20.42 -30.28
C SER A 17 -49.43 19.05 -30.95
N ARG A 18 -50.47 18.55 -31.64
CA ARG A 18 -50.37 17.30 -32.42
C ARG A 18 -49.41 17.44 -33.60
N LEU A 19 -49.44 18.57 -34.32
CA LEU A 19 -48.52 18.82 -35.42
C LEU A 19 -47.06 18.87 -34.93
N ILE A 20 -46.82 19.52 -33.79
CA ILE A 20 -45.49 19.56 -33.16
C ILE A 20 -45.07 18.14 -32.74
N ALA A 21 -45.95 17.39 -32.07
CA ALA A 21 -45.65 16.02 -31.67
C ALA A 21 -45.34 15.11 -32.87
N GLN A 22 -46.09 15.26 -33.97
CA GLN A 22 -45.82 14.53 -35.21
C GLN A 22 -44.47 14.92 -35.81
N ALA A 23 -44.19 16.22 -35.93
CA ALA A 23 -42.90 16.70 -36.45
C ALA A 23 -41.72 16.25 -35.59
N VAL A 24 -41.88 16.22 -34.26
CA VAL A 24 -40.87 15.67 -33.33
C VAL A 24 -40.71 14.16 -33.54
N THR A 25 -41.80 13.43 -33.72
CA THR A 25 -41.76 11.97 -33.98
C THR A 25 -41.07 11.66 -35.30
N ASP A 26 -41.39 12.41 -36.35
CA ASP A 26 -40.78 12.27 -37.67
C ASP A 26 -39.30 12.62 -37.62
N LEU A 27 -38.93 13.69 -36.90
CA LEU A 27 -37.53 14.06 -36.68
C LEU A 27 -36.76 12.97 -35.91
N VAL A 28 -37.36 12.40 -34.86
CA VAL A 28 -36.77 11.26 -34.12
C VAL A 28 -36.55 10.07 -35.06
N ALA A 29 -37.56 9.71 -35.88
CA ALA A 29 -37.42 8.62 -36.84
C ALA A 29 -36.31 8.87 -37.89
N GLN A 30 -36.18 10.11 -38.37
CA GLN A 30 -35.08 10.48 -39.28
C GLN A 30 -33.72 10.44 -38.58
N VAL A 31 -33.64 10.85 -37.31
CA VAL A 31 -32.42 10.74 -36.50
C VAL A 31 -32.05 9.28 -36.24
N GLU A 32 -33.02 8.38 -36.03
CA GLU A 32 -32.76 6.93 -35.94
C GLU A 32 -32.15 6.36 -37.24
N LEU A 33 -32.56 6.88 -38.41
CA LEU A 33 -31.98 6.50 -39.71
C LEU A 33 -30.56 7.06 -39.93
N LEU A 34 -30.21 8.14 -39.24
CA LEU A 34 -28.86 8.72 -39.27
C LEU A 34 -27.87 7.99 -38.34
N LYS A 35 -28.38 7.17 -37.41
CA LYS A 35 -27.54 6.30 -36.60
C LYS A 35 -26.95 5.22 -37.50
N GLY A 36 -25.65 5.29 -37.74
CA GLY A 36 -24.92 4.24 -38.45
C GLY A 36 -25.06 2.89 -37.74
N SER A 37 -24.71 1.80 -38.42
CA SER A 37 -24.71 0.43 -37.84
C SER A 37 -23.90 0.30 -36.54
N ASP A 38 -23.00 1.25 -36.31
CA ASP A 38 -22.06 1.27 -35.18
C ASP A 38 -22.49 2.26 -34.08
N TRP A 39 -23.66 2.89 -34.19
CA TRP A 39 -24.15 3.80 -33.17
C TRP A 39 -24.54 3.04 -31.91
N VAL A 40 -23.90 3.41 -30.80
CA VAL A 40 -24.13 2.86 -29.48
C VAL A 40 -24.78 3.95 -28.63
N ASP A 41 -25.92 3.67 -28.00
CA ASP A 41 -26.58 4.60 -27.08
C ASP A 41 -25.71 4.75 -25.81
N PRO A 42 -25.14 5.93 -25.53
CA PRO A 42 -24.32 6.14 -24.34
C PRO A 42 -25.10 6.00 -23.03
N SER A 43 -26.44 6.05 -23.09
CA SER A 43 -27.34 5.89 -21.95
C SER A 43 -27.78 4.44 -21.73
N ASP A 44 -27.36 3.51 -22.60
CA ASP A 44 -27.66 2.09 -22.47
C ASP A 44 -26.96 1.52 -21.23
N PRO A 45 -27.67 0.87 -20.29
CA PRO A 45 -27.07 0.35 -19.07
C PRO A 45 -25.93 -0.64 -19.30
N ALA A 46 -25.96 -1.44 -20.38
CA ALA A 46 -24.86 -2.33 -20.72
C ALA A 46 -23.60 -1.56 -21.13
N VAL A 47 -23.78 -0.45 -21.85
CA VAL A 47 -22.69 0.44 -22.29
C VAL A 47 -22.13 1.23 -21.12
N ILE A 48 -22.99 1.70 -20.21
CA ILE A 48 -22.57 2.36 -18.97
C ILE A 48 -21.72 1.42 -18.15
N ALA A 49 -22.18 0.19 -17.91
CA ALA A 49 -21.41 -0.81 -17.17
C ALA A 49 -20.06 -1.09 -17.81
N GLU A 50 -20.04 -1.29 -19.13
CA GLU A 50 -18.79 -1.50 -19.86
C GLU A 50 -17.82 -0.30 -19.72
N ASN A 51 -18.32 0.92 -19.90
CA ASN A 51 -17.51 2.13 -19.74
C ASN A 51 -16.97 2.29 -18.32
N GLU A 52 -17.75 1.94 -17.30
CA GLU A 52 -17.32 1.95 -15.91
C GLU A 52 -16.22 0.91 -15.64
N LEU A 53 -16.35 -0.31 -16.16
CA LEU A 53 -15.32 -1.34 -16.04
C LEU A 53 -14.03 -0.93 -16.77
N LEU A 54 -14.14 -0.43 -18.00
CA LEU A 54 -12.97 0.03 -18.76
C LEU A 54 -12.33 1.28 -18.13
N GLY A 55 -13.14 2.18 -17.56
CA GLY A 55 -12.69 3.32 -16.77
C GLY A 55 -11.90 2.90 -15.54
N ALA A 56 -12.41 1.90 -14.79
CA ALA A 56 -11.71 1.31 -13.66
C ALA A 56 -10.36 0.71 -14.09
N ALA A 57 -10.32 -0.06 -15.18
CA ALA A 57 -9.09 -0.64 -15.71
C ALA A 57 -8.05 0.43 -16.13
N SER A 58 -8.50 1.49 -16.80
CA SER A 58 -7.66 2.63 -17.19
C SER A 58 -7.10 3.38 -15.97
N SER A 59 -7.93 3.56 -14.94
CA SER A 59 -7.54 4.17 -13.67
C SER A 59 -6.47 3.36 -12.94
N ILE A 60 -6.58 2.02 -12.96
CA ILE A 60 -5.56 1.12 -12.40
C ILE A 60 -4.26 1.21 -13.19
N GLU A 61 -4.31 1.21 -14.53
CA GLU A 61 -3.11 1.37 -15.36
C GLU A 61 -2.41 2.71 -15.10
N ALA A 62 -3.16 3.78 -14.89
CA ALA A 62 -2.60 5.09 -14.55
C ALA A 62 -1.84 5.03 -13.20
N ALA A 63 -2.38 4.33 -12.21
CA ALA A 63 -1.69 4.10 -10.94
C ALA A 63 -0.42 3.24 -11.11
N ALA A 64 -0.48 2.19 -11.93
CA ALA A 64 0.67 1.35 -12.26
C ALA A 64 1.79 2.15 -12.98
N ARG A 65 1.43 3.05 -13.89
CA ARG A 65 2.37 3.95 -14.57
C ARG A 65 3.04 4.92 -13.59
N ARG A 66 2.28 5.47 -12.64
CA ARG A 66 2.85 6.31 -11.56
C ARG A 66 3.83 5.52 -10.70
N LEU A 67 3.50 4.26 -10.36
CA LEU A 67 4.43 3.35 -9.67
C LEU A 67 5.73 3.13 -10.44
N ALA A 68 5.68 2.99 -11.77
CA ALA A 68 6.87 2.76 -12.59
C ALA A 68 7.82 3.97 -12.70
N GLN A 69 7.33 5.18 -12.43
CA GLN A 69 8.15 6.40 -12.45
C GLN A 69 8.86 6.65 -11.12
N LEU A 70 8.50 5.91 -10.06
CA LEU A 70 9.08 6.06 -8.75
C LEU A 70 10.47 5.42 -8.71
N LYS A 71 11.45 6.19 -8.27
CA LYS A 71 12.78 5.69 -7.93
C LYS A 71 12.82 5.36 -6.43
N PRO A 72 13.45 4.25 -6.03
CA PRO A 72 13.81 4.01 -4.63
C PRO A 72 14.57 5.21 -4.05
N ARG A 73 14.43 5.49 -2.75
CA ARG A 73 15.07 6.63 -2.10
C ARG A 73 16.60 6.59 -2.33
N PRO A 74 17.23 7.71 -2.74
CA PRO A 74 18.68 7.81 -2.72
C PRO A 74 19.12 8.11 -1.28
N GLN A 75 19.31 7.08 -0.45
CA GLN A 75 20.05 7.25 0.81
C GLN A 75 21.31 6.40 0.83
N ALA A 76 22.41 7.06 1.21
CA ALA A 76 23.65 6.42 1.58
C ALA A 76 23.53 5.84 2.99
N ARG A 77 23.33 4.52 3.11
CA ARG A 77 23.83 3.67 4.21
C ARG A 77 23.37 2.22 3.99
N GLU A 78 24.35 1.32 3.97
CA GLU A 78 24.19 -0.16 3.93
C GLU A 78 23.57 -0.72 2.64
N ALA A 79 24.14 -0.28 1.51
CA ALA A 79 23.67 -0.56 0.15
C ALA A 79 24.04 -1.97 -0.33
N ASN A 80 23.11 -2.93 -0.18
CA ASN A 80 22.79 -3.87 -1.27
C ASN A 80 21.46 -4.60 -1.02
N GLU A 81 21.19 -5.01 0.22
CA GLU A 81 20.02 -5.86 0.52
C GLU A 81 18.70 -5.09 0.52
N SER A 82 18.68 -3.85 1.04
CA SER A 82 17.45 -3.05 1.14
C SER A 82 16.93 -2.52 -0.21
N LEU A 83 17.83 -2.18 -1.14
CA LEU A 83 17.44 -1.75 -2.50
C LEU A 83 16.78 -2.89 -3.28
N ASN A 84 17.23 -4.12 -3.08
CA ASN A 84 16.64 -5.31 -3.69
C ASN A 84 15.20 -5.54 -3.16
N PHE A 85 14.94 -5.28 -1.88
CA PHE A 85 13.58 -5.37 -1.34
C PHE A 85 12.65 -4.31 -1.94
N ASP A 86 13.05 -3.03 -1.96
CA ASP A 86 12.24 -1.95 -2.52
C ASP A 86 11.88 -2.20 -3.99
N GLU A 87 12.84 -2.69 -4.79
CA GLU A 87 12.61 -3.09 -6.18
C GLU A 87 11.65 -4.28 -6.30
N GLN A 88 11.80 -5.30 -5.45
CA GLN A 88 10.87 -6.45 -5.41
C GLN A 88 9.44 -6.03 -5.06
N ILE A 89 9.26 -5.11 -4.11
CA ILE A 89 7.94 -4.58 -3.74
C ILE A 89 7.32 -3.79 -4.89
N LEU A 90 8.08 -2.89 -5.53
CA LEU A 90 7.59 -2.13 -6.68
C LEU A 90 7.21 -3.06 -7.84
N GLU A 91 8.02 -4.07 -8.13
CA GLU A 91 7.75 -5.00 -9.21
C GLU A 91 6.53 -5.89 -8.92
N ALA A 92 6.40 -6.37 -7.68
CA ALA A 92 5.23 -7.13 -7.26
C ALA A 92 3.95 -6.26 -7.31
N ALA A 93 4.01 -4.99 -6.89
CA ALA A 93 2.88 -4.07 -6.98
C ALA A 93 2.46 -3.79 -8.44
N LYS A 94 3.42 -3.61 -9.36
CA LYS A 94 3.16 -3.48 -10.80
C LYS A 94 2.56 -4.74 -11.40
N SER A 95 3.08 -5.91 -11.01
CA SER A 95 2.54 -7.21 -11.44
C SER A 95 1.09 -7.37 -11.00
N ILE A 96 0.77 -7.01 -9.76
CA ILE A 96 -0.60 -7.02 -9.25
C ILE A 96 -1.47 -6.06 -10.06
N ALA A 97 -1.06 -4.80 -10.24
CA ALA A 97 -1.84 -3.82 -10.99
C ALA A 97 -2.11 -4.28 -12.44
N THR A 98 -1.11 -4.88 -13.09
CA THR A 98 -1.25 -5.44 -14.45
C THR A 98 -2.24 -6.60 -14.49
N ALA A 99 -2.14 -7.54 -13.53
CA ALA A 99 -3.05 -8.66 -13.43
C ALA A 99 -4.49 -8.21 -13.14
N VAL A 100 -4.67 -7.21 -12.27
CA VAL A 100 -5.98 -6.63 -11.96
C VAL A 100 -6.56 -5.90 -13.18
N THR A 101 -5.78 -5.11 -13.91
CA THR A 101 -6.21 -4.51 -15.17
C THR A 101 -6.69 -5.57 -16.16
N ALA A 102 -5.94 -6.66 -16.32
CA ALA A 102 -6.32 -7.76 -17.20
C ALA A 102 -7.62 -8.44 -16.75
N LEU A 103 -7.82 -8.59 -15.44
CA LEU A 103 -9.04 -9.12 -14.83
C LEU A 103 -10.25 -8.22 -15.13
N VAL A 104 -10.16 -6.92 -14.88
CA VAL A 104 -11.28 -5.99 -15.09
C VAL A 104 -11.65 -5.92 -16.58
N LYS A 105 -10.65 -5.92 -17.48
CA LYS A 105 -10.88 -6.03 -18.93
C LYS A 105 -11.55 -7.35 -19.32
N ALA A 106 -11.17 -8.45 -18.69
CA ALA A 106 -11.83 -9.74 -18.90
C ALA A 106 -13.26 -9.75 -18.34
N ALA A 107 -13.53 -9.02 -17.26
CA ALA A 107 -14.88 -8.87 -16.69
C ALA A 107 -15.80 -8.07 -17.64
N SER A 108 -15.31 -6.97 -18.25
CA SER A 108 -16.06 -6.24 -19.29
C SER A 108 -16.32 -7.13 -20.51
N ALA A 109 -15.33 -7.90 -20.96
CA ALA A 109 -15.55 -8.85 -22.04
C ALA A 109 -16.60 -9.92 -21.67
N ALA A 110 -16.62 -10.38 -20.42
CA ALA A 110 -17.60 -11.37 -19.95
C ALA A 110 -19.02 -10.77 -19.94
N GLN A 111 -19.16 -9.54 -19.45
CA GLN A 111 -20.42 -8.81 -19.48
C GLN A 111 -20.92 -8.63 -20.92
N ARG A 112 -20.04 -8.21 -21.85
CA ARG A 112 -20.39 -8.05 -23.27
C ARG A 112 -20.81 -9.37 -23.91
N GLU A 113 -20.11 -10.47 -23.60
CA GLU A 113 -20.46 -11.81 -24.08
C GLU A 113 -21.86 -12.23 -23.60
N LEU A 114 -22.20 -11.91 -22.34
CA LEU A 114 -23.52 -12.23 -21.78
C LEU A 114 -24.67 -11.48 -22.43
N VAL A 115 -24.45 -10.20 -22.75
CA VAL A 115 -25.40 -9.39 -23.51
C VAL A 115 -25.55 -9.94 -24.93
N ALA A 116 -24.44 -10.26 -25.60
CA ALA A 116 -24.45 -10.81 -26.96
C ALA A 116 -25.13 -12.19 -27.07
N GLN A 117 -25.07 -12.99 -26.01
CA GLN A 117 -25.76 -14.29 -25.91
C GLN A 117 -27.25 -14.15 -25.53
N GLY A 118 -27.74 -12.94 -25.25
CA GLY A 118 -29.10 -12.71 -24.76
C GLY A 118 -29.36 -13.26 -23.36
N ARG A 119 -28.30 -13.50 -22.57
CA ARG A 119 -28.40 -13.98 -21.17
C ARG A 119 -28.57 -12.87 -20.16
N VAL A 120 -28.23 -11.65 -20.57
CA VAL A 120 -28.43 -10.40 -19.84
C VAL A 120 -29.11 -9.44 -20.80
N ASP A 121 -30.21 -8.84 -20.37
CA ASP A 121 -30.88 -7.79 -21.13
C ASP A 121 -29.89 -6.63 -21.34
N PRO A 122 -29.66 -6.15 -22.58
CA PRO A 122 -28.86 -4.95 -22.82
C PRO A 122 -29.47 -3.72 -22.14
N ARG A 123 -30.80 -3.62 -22.05
CA ARG A 123 -31.52 -2.46 -21.50
C ARG A 123 -32.41 -2.86 -20.32
N PRO A 124 -31.81 -3.35 -19.23
CA PRO A 124 -32.55 -3.81 -18.08
C PRO A 124 -33.22 -2.62 -17.40
N THR A 125 -34.49 -2.78 -17.01
CA THR A 125 -35.19 -1.77 -16.21
C THR A 125 -34.73 -1.84 -14.75
N LEU A 126 -34.80 -0.72 -14.02
CA LEU A 126 -34.30 -0.55 -12.64
C LEU A 126 -34.72 -1.63 -11.63
N GLN A 127 -35.85 -2.32 -11.86
CA GLN A 127 -36.39 -3.34 -10.96
C GLN A 127 -36.00 -4.78 -11.36
N THR A 128 -35.17 -4.96 -12.39
CA THR A 128 -34.80 -6.28 -12.89
C THR A 128 -33.54 -6.82 -12.23
N ASP A 129 -33.46 -8.15 -12.16
CA ASP A 129 -32.27 -8.86 -11.69
C ASP A 129 -31.03 -8.52 -12.53
N ASP A 130 -31.21 -8.23 -13.82
CA ASP A 130 -30.12 -7.88 -14.75
C ASP A 130 -29.55 -6.48 -14.45
N TYR A 131 -30.41 -5.52 -14.09
CA TYR A 131 -29.97 -4.20 -13.63
C TYR A 131 -29.18 -4.32 -12.32
N GLN A 132 -29.72 -5.05 -11.34
CA GLN A 132 -29.04 -5.27 -10.05
C GLN A 132 -27.72 -6.00 -10.21
N TRP A 133 -27.66 -6.99 -11.10
CA TRP A 133 -26.44 -7.71 -11.42
C TRP A 133 -25.39 -6.77 -12.05
N SER A 134 -25.80 -5.93 -13.00
CA SER A 134 -24.92 -4.94 -13.64
C SER A 134 -24.35 -3.95 -12.61
N GLU A 135 -25.19 -3.38 -11.75
CA GLU A 135 -24.76 -2.50 -10.66
C GLU A 135 -23.81 -3.21 -9.68
N GLY A 136 -24.09 -4.47 -9.35
CA GLY A 136 -23.20 -5.30 -8.53
C GLY A 136 -21.83 -5.51 -9.18
N LEU A 137 -21.79 -5.72 -10.49
CA LEU A 137 -20.56 -5.87 -11.25
C LEU A 137 -19.75 -4.56 -11.28
N ILE A 138 -20.40 -3.42 -11.54
CA ILE A 138 -19.78 -2.09 -11.52
C ILE A 138 -19.20 -1.79 -10.14
N SER A 139 -19.99 -2.03 -9.08
CA SER A 139 -19.57 -1.83 -7.70
C SER A 139 -18.34 -2.68 -7.35
N ALA A 140 -18.35 -3.95 -7.73
CA ALA A 140 -17.21 -4.84 -7.54
C ALA A 140 -15.96 -4.35 -8.28
N ALA A 141 -16.09 -3.89 -9.53
CA ALA A 141 -14.98 -3.33 -10.29
C ALA A 141 -14.41 -2.05 -9.67
N ARG A 142 -15.27 -1.16 -9.15
CA ARG A 142 -14.85 0.05 -8.42
C ARG A 142 -14.12 -0.29 -7.12
N MET A 143 -14.59 -1.28 -6.36
CA MET A 143 -13.89 -1.76 -5.17
C MET A 143 -12.50 -2.31 -5.50
N VAL A 144 -12.37 -3.07 -6.59
CA VAL A 144 -11.08 -3.58 -7.07
C VAL A 144 -10.13 -2.44 -7.46
N ALA A 145 -10.61 -1.42 -8.16
CA ALA A 145 -9.82 -0.26 -8.51
C ALA A 145 -9.35 0.51 -7.28
N ALA A 146 -10.24 0.77 -6.32
CA ALA A 146 -9.91 1.45 -5.07
C ALA A 146 -8.88 0.67 -4.23
N ALA A 147 -9.05 -0.65 -4.10
CA ALA A 147 -8.10 -1.51 -3.41
C ALA A 147 -6.72 -1.48 -4.09
N THR A 148 -6.69 -1.49 -5.42
CA THR A 148 -5.43 -1.45 -6.18
C THR A 148 -4.74 -0.10 -6.07
N HIS A 149 -5.49 1.01 -6.05
CA HIS A 149 -4.94 2.33 -5.74
C HIS A 149 -4.31 2.38 -4.35
N SER A 150 -5.02 1.89 -3.33
CA SER A 150 -4.51 1.85 -1.96
C SER A 150 -3.25 0.98 -1.85
N LEU A 151 -3.17 -0.12 -2.60
CA LEU A 151 -1.96 -0.94 -2.72
C LEU A 151 -0.82 -0.14 -3.34
N CYS A 152 -1.05 0.56 -4.45
CA CYS A 152 -0.02 1.38 -5.10
C CYS A 152 0.50 2.50 -4.19
N GLU A 153 -0.40 3.16 -3.46
CA GLU A 153 -0.03 4.19 -2.48
C GLU A 153 0.78 3.60 -1.33
N SER A 154 0.38 2.44 -0.81
CA SER A 154 1.08 1.76 0.29
C SER A 154 2.45 1.28 -0.15
N ALA A 155 2.59 0.75 -1.37
CA ALA A 155 3.88 0.34 -1.93
C ALA A 155 4.82 1.54 -2.14
N ASN A 156 4.30 2.65 -2.69
CA ASN A 156 5.08 3.89 -2.79
C ASN A 156 5.52 4.40 -1.42
N ALA A 157 4.58 4.50 -0.47
CA ALA A 157 4.88 4.98 0.86
C ALA A 157 5.91 4.08 1.58
N LEU A 158 5.87 2.76 1.38
CA LEU A 158 6.85 1.84 1.97
C LEU A 158 8.26 2.09 1.44
N VAL A 159 8.41 2.19 0.11
CA VAL A 159 9.71 2.46 -0.54
C VAL A 159 10.25 3.85 -0.15
N GLN A 160 9.36 4.81 0.13
CA GLN A 160 9.71 6.12 0.68
C GLN A 160 9.87 6.12 2.23
N GLY A 161 9.64 4.99 2.90
CA GLY A 161 9.79 4.80 4.36
C GLY A 161 8.77 5.57 5.17
N HIS A 162 7.59 5.77 4.61
CA HIS A 162 6.44 6.45 5.19
C HIS A 162 5.28 5.49 5.49
N ALA A 163 5.45 4.20 5.23
CA ALA A 163 4.51 3.15 5.58
C ALA A 163 5.26 1.92 6.10
N THR A 164 4.52 1.00 6.71
CA THR A 164 5.03 -0.28 7.20
C THR A 164 4.64 -1.43 6.28
N GLU A 165 5.37 -2.52 6.39
CA GLU A 165 5.18 -3.78 5.68
C GLU A 165 3.78 -4.36 5.97
N GLU A 166 3.25 -4.20 7.19
CA GLU A 166 1.90 -4.67 7.54
C GLU A 166 0.82 -3.90 6.79
N LYS A 167 0.99 -2.59 6.61
CA LYS A 167 0.05 -1.78 5.82
C LYS A 167 0.03 -2.25 4.37
N LEU A 168 1.21 -2.56 3.81
CA LEU A 168 1.32 -3.12 2.47
C LEU A 168 0.65 -4.50 2.37
N ILE A 169 0.89 -5.39 3.34
CA ILE A 169 0.26 -6.72 3.42
C ILE A 169 -1.27 -6.60 3.48
N SER A 170 -1.78 -5.66 4.27
CA SER A 170 -3.22 -5.41 4.39
C SER A 170 -3.83 -4.97 3.05
N ALA A 171 -3.19 -4.01 2.38
CA ALA A 171 -3.63 -3.54 1.06
C ALA A 171 -3.61 -4.67 0.02
N ALA A 172 -2.58 -5.52 0.01
CA ALA A 172 -2.49 -6.67 -0.89
C ALA A 172 -3.62 -7.68 -0.66
N LYS A 173 -3.94 -7.98 0.60
CA LYS A 173 -5.08 -8.85 0.96
C LYS A 173 -6.41 -8.25 0.53
N GLN A 174 -6.58 -6.94 0.64
CA GLN A 174 -7.79 -6.25 0.18
C GLN A 174 -7.95 -6.33 -1.35
N VAL A 175 -6.85 -6.25 -2.12
CA VAL A 175 -6.87 -6.49 -3.57
C VAL A 175 -7.31 -7.92 -3.89
N ALA A 176 -6.76 -8.92 -3.19
CA ALA A 176 -7.16 -10.32 -3.37
C ALA A 176 -8.65 -10.54 -3.04
N ALA A 177 -9.15 -9.97 -1.94
CA ALA A 177 -10.54 -10.08 -1.52
C ALA A 177 -11.52 -9.41 -2.49
N SER A 178 -11.24 -8.17 -2.90
CA SER A 178 -12.07 -7.46 -3.89
C SER A 178 -12.07 -8.15 -5.26
N THR A 179 -10.93 -8.71 -5.66
CA THR A 179 -10.80 -9.52 -6.89
C THR A 179 -11.66 -10.78 -6.82
N ALA A 180 -11.64 -11.50 -5.68
CA ALA A 180 -12.49 -12.65 -5.47
C ALA A 180 -13.98 -12.27 -5.55
N HIS A 181 -14.36 -11.12 -4.97
CA HIS A 181 -15.71 -10.61 -5.06
C HIS A 181 -16.14 -10.31 -6.51
N LEU A 182 -15.29 -9.66 -7.30
CA LEU A 182 -15.53 -9.42 -8.73
C LEU A 182 -15.70 -10.72 -9.51
N LEU A 183 -14.86 -11.73 -9.26
CA LEU A 183 -14.98 -13.05 -9.89
C LEU A 183 -16.33 -13.71 -9.56
N VAL A 184 -16.80 -13.60 -8.32
CA VAL A 184 -18.11 -14.12 -7.91
C VAL A 184 -19.24 -13.38 -8.62
N ALA A 185 -19.17 -12.04 -8.70
CA ALA A 185 -20.16 -11.23 -9.41
C ALA A 185 -20.27 -11.63 -10.90
N CYS A 186 -19.14 -11.88 -11.58
CA CYS A 186 -19.15 -12.37 -12.96
C CYS A 186 -19.74 -13.79 -13.09
N LYS A 187 -19.53 -14.67 -12.10
CA LYS A 187 -19.98 -16.08 -12.15
C LYS A 187 -21.49 -16.25 -12.13
N VAL A 188 -22.25 -15.30 -11.57
CA VAL A 188 -23.71 -15.42 -11.39
C VAL A 188 -24.44 -15.66 -12.72
N LYS A 189 -24.01 -14.97 -13.78
CA LYS A 189 -24.65 -15.03 -15.10
C LYS A 189 -23.77 -15.68 -16.18
N ALA A 190 -22.48 -15.93 -15.93
CA ALA A 190 -21.52 -16.49 -16.90
C ALA A 190 -21.75 -17.98 -17.25
N ASP A 191 -21.21 -18.42 -18.40
CA ASP A 191 -20.96 -19.84 -18.68
C ASP A 191 -19.51 -20.15 -18.30
N MET A 192 -19.30 -21.12 -17.41
CA MET A 192 -17.97 -21.51 -16.93
C MET A 192 -17.07 -22.08 -18.04
N ASN A 193 -17.65 -22.59 -19.12
CA ASN A 193 -16.90 -23.18 -20.23
C ASN A 193 -16.48 -22.14 -21.29
N SER A 194 -16.99 -20.91 -21.19
CA SER A 194 -16.71 -19.87 -22.17
C SER A 194 -15.23 -19.49 -22.18
N LYS A 195 -14.72 -19.09 -23.36
CA LYS A 195 -13.32 -18.65 -23.51
C LYS A 195 -13.05 -17.41 -22.68
N VAL A 196 -14.03 -16.50 -22.61
CA VAL A 196 -13.94 -15.26 -21.84
C VAL A 196 -13.88 -15.56 -20.34
N MET A 197 -14.70 -16.50 -19.87
CA MET A 197 -14.70 -16.90 -18.46
C MET A 197 -13.40 -17.61 -18.05
N ARG A 198 -12.83 -18.45 -18.91
CA ARG A 198 -11.50 -19.03 -18.69
C ARG A 198 -10.42 -17.96 -18.57
N ARG A 199 -10.46 -16.94 -19.43
CA ARG A 199 -9.53 -15.79 -19.35
C ARG A 199 -9.71 -15.00 -18.06
N LEU A 200 -10.96 -14.76 -17.64
CA LEU A 200 -11.26 -14.10 -16.38
C LEU A 200 -10.67 -14.88 -15.19
N GLN A 201 -10.87 -16.20 -15.15
CA GLN A 201 -10.35 -17.06 -14.08
C GLN A 201 -8.82 -17.10 -14.07
N ALA A 202 -8.18 -17.13 -15.25
CA ALA A 202 -6.72 -17.05 -15.36
C ALA A 202 -6.18 -15.72 -14.83
N ALA A 203 -6.81 -14.60 -15.18
CA ALA A 203 -6.44 -13.28 -14.65
C ALA A 203 -6.64 -13.20 -13.12
N GLY A 204 -7.75 -13.73 -12.61
CA GLY A 204 -8.01 -13.81 -11.17
C GLY A 204 -6.98 -14.63 -10.41
N ASN A 205 -6.56 -15.77 -10.97
CA ASN A 205 -5.49 -16.58 -10.40
C ASN A 205 -4.14 -15.85 -10.43
N ALA A 206 -3.84 -15.10 -11.50
CA ALA A 206 -2.64 -14.28 -11.58
C ALA A 206 -2.62 -13.20 -10.49
N VAL A 207 -3.75 -12.53 -10.23
CA VAL A 207 -3.86 -11.57 -9.12
C VAL A 207 -3.60 -12.26 -7.78
N LYS A 208 -4.23 -13.41 -7.53
CA LYS A 208 -4.02 -14.17 -6.30
C LYS A 208 -2.54 -14.50 -6.09
N THR A 209 -1.90 -15.10 -7.08
CA THR A 209 -0.48 -15.46 -7.00
C THR A 209 0.42 -14.24 -6.79
N ALA A 210 0.16 -13.14 -7.50
CA ALA A 210 0.95 -11.91 -7.35
C ALA A 210 0.78 -11.29 -5.95
N THR A 211 -0.43 -11.28 -5.40
CA THR A 211 -0.68 -10.81 -4.01
C THR A 211 -0.04 -11.70 -2.96
N GLU A 212 -0.08 -13.02 -3.13
CA GLU A 212 0.58 -13.98 -2.23
C GLU A 212 2.10 -13.82 -2.25
N HIS A 213 2.68 -13.60 -3.43
CA HIS A 213 4.10 -13.32 -3.59
C HIS A 213 4.50 -12.03 -2.86
N LEU A 214 3.76 -10.94 -3.04
CA LEU A 214 3.99 -9.68 -2.35
C LEU A 214 3.92 -9.83 -0.82
N VAL A 215 2.89 -10.53 -0.31
CA VAL A 215 2.72 -10.76 1.13
C VAL A 215 3.88 -11.57 1.70
N ARG A 216 4.38 -12.56 0.95
CA ARG A 216 5.55 -13.34 1.37
C ARG A 216 6.81 -12.48 1.42
N ALA A 217 7.06 -11.67 0.39
CA ALA A 217 8.21 -10.77 0.35
C ALA A 217 8.17 -9.77 1.52
N ALA A 218 7.02 -9.15 1.78
CA ALA A 218 6.85 -8.22 2.89
C ALA A 218 7.05 -8.89 4.27
N ARG A 219 6.57 -10.13 4.46
CA ARG A 219 6.80 -10.88 5.71
C ARG A 219 8.27 -11.22 5.93
N GLN A 220 8.95 -11.62 4.87
CA GLN A 220 10.38 -11.94 4.94
C GLN A 220 11.20 -10.70 5.34
N ALA A 221 10.81 -9.51 4.87
CA ALA A 221 11.46 -8.27 5.29
C ALA A 221 11.27 -7.98 6.79
N ILE A 222 10.06 -8.16 7.31
CA ILE A 222 9.78 -8.03 8.75
C ILE A 222 10.67 -8.98 9.56
N GLU A 223 10.75 -10.25 9.17
CA GLU A 223 11.58 -11.26 9.88
C GLU A 223 13.07 -10.88 9.88
N ILE A 224 13.60 -10.39 8.76
CA ILE A 224 15.00 -9.94 8.66
C ILE A 224 15.24 -8.71 9.55
N GLU A 225 14.30 -7.77 9.60
CA GLU A 225 14.42 -6.57 10.44
C GLU A 225 14.35 -6.91 11.93
N ASP A 226 13.45 -7.81 12.33
CA ASP A 226 13.36 -8.32 13.70
C ASP A 226 14.66 -9.03 14.11
N GLU A 227 15.20 -9.91 13.27
CA GLU A 227 16.47 -10.60 13.53
C GLU A 227 17.63 -9.60 13.71
N ARG A 228 17.73 -8.59 12.82
CA ARG A 228 18.75 -7.54 12.95
C ARG A 228 18.60 -6.76 14.25
N THR A 229 17.37 -6.41 14.62
CA THR A 229 17.07 -5.67 15.86
C THR A 229 17.46 -6.48 17.10
N LEU A 230 17.18 -7.79 17.10
CA LEU A 230 17.56 -8.70 18.18
C LEU A 230 19.08 -8.83 18.32
N ILE A 231 19.82 -8.96 17.21
CA ILE A 231 21.29 -9.04 17.22
C ILE A 231 21.91 -7.74 17.74
N ILE A 232 21.39 -6.58 17.35
CA ILE A 232 21.85 -5.27 17.84
C ILE A 232 21.62 -5.16 19.34
N SER A 233 20.42 -5.52 19.80
CA SER A 233 20.08 -5.54 21.24
C SER A 233 21.03 -6.45 22.03
N GLN A 234 21.31 -7.66 21.54
CA GLN A 234 22.23 -8.59 22.20
C GLN A 234 23.66 -8.05 22.27
N ARG A 235 24.16 -7.42 21.20
CA ARG A 235 25.50 -6.78 21.19
C ARG A 235 25.58 -5.60 22.16
N MET A 236 24.53 -4.78 22.23
CA MET A 236 24.47 -3.66 23.17
C MET A 236 24.46 -4.14 24.63
N VAL A 237 23.66 -5.16 24.95
CA VAL A 237 23.64 -5.76 26.29
C VAL A 237 25.00 -6.34 26.65
N SER A 238 25.66 -7.04 25.71
CA SER A 238 27.02 -7.54 25.91
C SER A 238 28.03 -6.40 26.13
N GLY A 239 27.90 -5.28 25.42
CA GLY A 239 28.75 -4.11 25.61
C GLY A 239 28.53 -3.45 26.98
N ILE A 240 27.28 -3.37 27.45
CA ILE A 240 26.97 -2.86 28.79
C ILE A 240 27.59 -3.76 29.87
N ALA A 241 27.50 -5.09 29.72
CA ALA A 241 28.12 -6.03 30.65
C ALA A 241 29.64 -5.84 30.72
N GLN A 242 30.32 -5.70 29.57
CA GLN A 242 31.77 -5.44 29.53
C GLN A 242 32.17 -4.13 30.22
N VAL A 243 31.35 -3.07 30.08
CA VAL A 243 31.59 -1.79 30.78
C VAL A 243 31.39 -1.97 32.29
N LEU A 244 30.39 -2.74 32.71
CA LEU A 244 30.10 -2.99 34.12
C LEU A 244 31.22 -3.80 34.80
N ASP A 245 31.71 -4.86 34.15
CA ASP A 245 32.84 -5.67 34.63
C ASP A 245 34.12 -4.83 34.76
N ALA A 246 34.38 -3.95 33.78
CA ALA A 246 35.52 -3.04 33.84
C ALA A 246 35.39 -2.02 35.00
N GLN A 247 34.19 -1.52 35.27
CA GLN A 247 33.93 -0.62 36.40
C GLN A 247 34.12 -1.34 37.75
N GLU A 248 33.70 -2.59 37.88
CA GLU A 248 33.94 -3.40 39.08
C GLU A 248 35.45 -3.60 39.34
N GLU A 249 36.21 -3.93 38.30
CA GLU A 249 37.66 -4.09 38.40
C GLU A 249 38.38 -2.81 38.83
N VAL A 250 37.93 -1.65 38.35
CA VAL A 250 38.45 -0.35 38.80
C VAL A 250 38.20 -0.17 40.30
N LEU A 251 36.97 -0.36 40.75
CA LEU A 251 36.60 -0.23 42.17
C LEU A 251 37.39 -1.19 43.07
N ARG A 252 37.65 -2.42 42.61
CA ARG A 252 38.48 -3.40 43.35
C ARG A 252 39.91 -2.90 43.51
N LYS A 253 40.52 -2.42 42.43
CA LYS A 253 41.91 -1.89 42.46
C LYS A 253 42.04 -0.64 43.31
N GLU A 254 41.04 0.25 43.30
CA GLU A 254 41.01 1.43 44.17
C GLU A 254 41.01 1.03 45.65
N ARG A 255 40.23 0.00 46.03
CA ARG A 255 40.24 -0.53 47.41
C ARG A 255 41.61 -1.10 47.79
N GLU A 256 42.19 -1.94 46.93
CA GLU A 256 43.51 -2.54 47.17
C GLU A 256 44.62 -1.47 47.29
N LEU A 257 44.55 -0.43 46.45
CA LEU A 257 45.45 0.72 46.49
C LEU A 257 45.34 1.46 47.83
N GLU A 258 44.12 1.71 48.30
CA GLU A 258 43.88 2.39 49.57
C GLU A 258 44.43 1.58 50.76
N GLU A 259 44.20 0.25 50.77
CA GLU A 259 44.78 -0.63 51.78
C GLU A 259 46.32 -0.61 51.76
N ALA A 260 46.93 -0.62 50.57
CA ALA A 260 48.37 -0.52 50.42
C ALA A 260 48.91 0.83 50.92
N ARG A 261 48.20 1.92 50.65
CA ARG A 261 48.52 3.26 51.16
C ARG A 261 48.47 3.33 52.68
N VAL A 262 47.42 2.76 53.30
CA VAL A 262 47.30 2.67 54.77
C VAL A 262 48.45 1.87 55.38
N LYS A 263 48.79 0.71 54.79
CA LYS A 263 49.93 -0.11 55.23
C LYS A 263 51.25 0.66 55.10
N LEU A 264 51.49 1.33 53.97
CA LEU A 264 52.70 2.13 53.76
C LEU A 264 52.82 3.28 54.77
N ALA A 265 51.71 3.98 55.03
CA ALA A 265 51.66 5.05 56.02
C ALA A 265 51.98 4.52 57.44
N ALA A 266 51.45 3.35 57.80
CA ALA A 266 51.75 2.70 59.07
C ALA A 266 53.24 2.33 59.20
N ILE A 267 53.85 1.76 58.15
CA ILE A 267 55.29 1.43 58.12
C ILE A 267 56.15 2.69 58.25
N ARG A 268 55.83 3.75 57.48
CA ARG A 268 56.53 5.04 57.58
C ARG A 268 56.45 5.58 59.00
N LYS A 269 55.27 5.59 59.61
CA LYS A 269 55.06 6.06 60.99
C LYS A 269 55.84 5.24 62.02
N ALA A 270 55.92 3.92 61.87
CA ALA A 270 56.73 3.05 62.72
C ALA A 270 58.24 3.39 62.60
N LYS A 271 58.73 3.59 61.38
CA LYS A 271 60.15 3.93 61.12
C LYS A 271 60.59 5.27 61.73
N TYR A 272 59.68 6.25 61.85
CA TYR A 272 59.96 7.51 62.54
C TYR A 272 59.83 7.43 64.07
N LYS A 273 59.13 6.42 64.60
CA LYS A 273 58.94 6.21 66.05
C LYS A 273 60.11 5.44 66.69
N ASP A 274 60.80 4.60 65.91
CA ASP A 274 61.97 3.81 66.33
C ASP A 274 63.32 4.57 66.22
N ARG A 275 63.31 5.85 65.82
CA ARG A 275 64.51 6.69 65.79
C ARG A 275 64.72 7.30 67.19
N PRO A 276 65.79 6.96 67.94
CA PRO A 276 66.00 7.51 69.27
C PRO A 276 66.32 9.01 69.18
N THR A 277 65.67 9.80 70.02
CA THR A 277 66.01 11.21 70.26
C THR A 277 67.39 11.27 70.93
N GLY A 278 68.43 11.55 70.13
CA GLY A 278 69.78 11.73 70.66
C GLY A 278 70.79 12.20 69.62
N SER A 279 71.20 13.45 69.79
CA SER A 279 72.39 14.14 69.23
C SER A 279 72.20 14.98 67.96
N SER A 280 72.38 16.28 68.19
CA SER A 280 72.41 17.42 67.29
C SER A 280 73.66 17.40 66.41
N HIS A 281 73.51 17.63 65.10
CA HIS A 281 74.47 18.46 64.35
C HIS A 281 73.86 19.00 63.04
N GLU A 282 74.33 20.19 62.68
CA GLU A 282 73.82 21.11 61.67
C GLU A 282 73.89 20.59 60.22
N GLY A 283 72.99 21.11 59.37
CA GLY A 283 73.08 21.00 57.92
C GLY A 283 71.73 21.21 57.21
N SER A 284 71.41 22.46 56.88
CA SER A 284 70.27 22.87 56.03
C SER A 284 70.51 22.55 54.53
N PRO A 285 69.57 22.80 53.60
CA PRO A 285 68.38 21.99 53.29
C PRO A 285 68.34 21.57 51.81
N GLU A 286 67.97 20.33 51.49
CA GLU A 286 67.67 19.95 50.10
C GLU A 286 66.17 19.77 49.89
N VAL A 287 65.59 20.74 49.17
CA VAL A 287 64.20 20.76 48.71
C VAL A 287 64.08 19.76 47.56
N MET A 288 63.42 18.62 47.79
CA MET A 288 63.03 17.71 46.71
C MET A 288 61.52 17.73 46.56
N TYR A 289 61.07 18.53 45.59
CA TYR A 289 59.74 18.47 45.00
C TYR A 289 59.45 17.03 44.55
N TYR A 290 58.41 16.40 45.10
CA TYR A 290 57.80 15.23 44.50
C TYR A 290 56.60 15.70 43.67
N SER A 291 56.75 15.56 42.36
CA SER A 291 55.69 15.68 41.36
C SER A 291 54.66 14.58 41.59
N ASP A 292 53.40 14.97 41.70
CA ASP A 292 52.25 14.09 41.59
C ASP A 292 52.20 13.48 40.17
N TYR A 293 51.91 12.18 40.11
CA TYR A 293 51.26 11.47 39.01
C TYR A 293 50.22 10.54 39.62
#